data_AF-A0A944CYU3-F1
#
_entry.id   AF-A0A944CYU3-F1
#
_cell.length_a   1.000
_cell.length_b   1.000
_cell.length_c   1.000
_cell.angle_alpha   90.00
_cell.angle_beta   90.00
_cell.angle_gamma   90.00
#
_symmetry.space_group_name_H-M   'P 1'
#
loop_
_entity.id
_entity.type
_entity.pdbx_description
1 polymer ?
#
loop_
_entity_poly.entity_id
_entity_poly.type
_entity_poly.pdbx_seq_one_letter_code
_entity_poly.pdbx_strand_id
1 'polypeptide(L)'
;MSKVAINFKTDKDLKDAFYSVVKEMHTTPTSLFNMFMSHTVQNRSVNISLPQEKTKMSEQAFYEMINDSLASGLKPMSIEELKALHKGE
;
A
#
# COMPACT_ATOMS: atom_id res chain seq x y z
N MET A 1 -13.50 18.87 -25.15
CA MET A 1 -13.20 17.90 -24.07
C MET A 1 -14.47 17.14 -23.72
N SER A 2 -14.47 15.81 -23.78
CA SER A 2 -15.62 15.00 -23.37
C SER A 2 -15.78 15.08 -21.84
N LYS A 3 -17.00 15.40 -21.37
CA LYS A 3 -17.32 15.36 -19.94
C LYS A 3 -17.73 13.93 -19.59
N VAL A 4 -16.88 13.23 -18.84
CA VAL A 4 -17.18 11.89 -18.33
C VAL A 4 -17.74 12.03 -16.92
N ALA A 5 -18.92 11.45 -16.67
CA ALA A 5 -19.49 11.34 -15.33
C ALA A 5 -19.04 10.03 -14.70
N ILE A 6 -18.61 10.09 -13.43
CA ILE A 6 -18.26 8.91 -12.65
C ILE A 6 -19.15 8.89 -11.41
N ASN A 7 -19.85 7.78 -11.22
CA ASN A 7 -20.74 7.56 -10.08
C ASN A 7 -20.19 6.43 -9.23
N PHE A 8 -20.11 6.64 -7.92
CA PHE A 8 -19.64 5.65 -6.96
C PHE A 8 -20.70 5.41 -5.89
N LYS A 9 -20.78 4.18 -5.40
CA LYS A 9 -21.48 3.87 -4.15
C LYS A 9 -20.49 4.00 -3.01
N THR A 10 -20.88 4.67 -1.95
CA THR A 10 -20.13 4.79 -0.71
C THR A 10 -21.06 4.49 0.45
N ASP A 11 -20.48 3.96 1.53
CA ASP A 11 -21.15 3.94 2.81
C ASP A 11 -21.48 5.37 3.27
N LYS A 12 -22.58 5.52 4.03
CA LYS A 12 -23.08 6.83 4.47
C LYS A 12 -22.12 7.49 5.46
N ASP A 13 -21.61 6.74 6.43
CA ASP A 13 -20.76 7.29 7.48
C ASP A 13 -19.41 7.72 6.89
N LEU A 14 -18.89 6.92 5.95
CA LEU A 14 -17.69 7.28 5.19
C LEU A 14 -17.90 8.55 4.35
N LYS A 15 -19.07 8.71 3.73
CA LYS A 15 -19.41 9.90 2.96
C LYS A 15 -19.44 11.13 3.86
N ASP A 16 -20.11 11.04 5.01
CA ASP A 16 -20.26 12.17 5.92
C ASP A 16 -18.90 12.59 6.50
N ALA A 17 -18.05 11.62 6.88
CA ALA A 17 -16.68 11.87 7.31
C ALA A 17 -15.85 12.55 6.21
N PHE A 18 -15.92 12.05 4.97
CA PHE A 18 -15.21 12.65 3.83
C PHE A 18 -15.65 14.09 3.59
N TYR A 19 -16.96 14.38 3.62
CA TYR A 19 -17.50 15.73 3.42
C TYR A 19 -17.06 16.69 4.54
N SER A 20 -16.89 16.22 5.77
CA SER A 20 -16.31 17.03 6.86
C SER A 20 -14.88 17.47 6.53
N VAL A 21 -14.03 16.53 6.14
CA VAL A 21 -12.62 16.82 5.77
C VAL A 21 -12.55 17.78 4.58
N VAL A 22 -13.36 17.53 3.55
CA VAL A 22 -13.43 18.40 2.37
C VAL A 22 -13.78 19.84 2.76
N LYS A 23 -14.70 20.02 3.71
CA LYS A 23 -15.13 21.34 4.20
C LYS A 23 -14.01 22.03 4.98
N GLU A 24 -13.29 21.30 5.82
CA GLU A 24 -12.12 21.81 6.57
C GLU A 24 -11.00 22.27 5.62
N MET A 25 -10.81 21.57 4.51
CA MET A 25 -9.83 21.94 3.48
C MET A 25 -10.28 23.07 2.55
N HIS A 26 -11.45 23.68 2.80
CA HIS A 26 -12.04 24.73 1.96
C HIS A 26 -12.11 24.37 0.48
N THR A 27 -12.43 23.10 0.17
CA THR A 27 -12.46 22.57 -1.20
C THR A 27 -13.79 21.86 -1.48
N THR A 28 -13.90 21.20 -2.63
CA THR A 28 -15.07 20.40 -3.00
C THR A 28 -14.71 18.93 -3.18
N PRO A 29 -15.68 18.01 -3.00
CA PRO A 29 -15.47 16.58 -3.26
C PRO A 29 -14.93 16.33 -4.67
N THR A 30 -15.49 17.04 -5.65
CA THR A 30 -15.10 16.96 -7.05
C THR A 30 -13.68 17.46 -7.28
N SER A 31 -13.28 18.57 -6.66
CA SER A 31 -11.92 19.11 -6.77
C SER A 31 -10.88 18.12 -6.22
N LEU A 32 -11.13 17.56 -5.03
CA LEU A 32 -10.24 16.57 -4.42
C LEU A 32 -10.15 15.30 -5.25
N PHE A 33 -11.29 14.79 -5.73
CA PHE A 33 -11.32 13.62 -6.58
C PHE A 33 -10.55 13.83 -7.89
N ASN A 34 -10.76 14.97 -8.57
CA ASN A 34 -10.04 15.29 -9.80
C ASN A 34 -8.52 15.41 -9.56
N MET A 35 -8.13 16.04 -8.45
CA MET A 35 -6.72 16.14 -8.05
C MET A 35 -6.12 14.75 -7.82
N PHE A 36 -6.81 13.89 -7.07
CA PHE A 36 -6.40 12.52 -6.82
C PHE A 36 -6.24 11.70 -8.12
N MET A 37 -7.21 11.77 -9.02
CA MET A 37 -7.16 11.06 -10.30
C MET A 37 -6.02 11.58 -11.17
N SER A 38 -5.80 12.90 -11.21
CA SER A 38 -4.69 13.51 -11.95
C SER A 38 -3.34 13.01 -11.44
N HIS A 39 -3.11 13.03 -10.13
CA HIS A 39 -1.88 12.53 -9.53
C HIS A 39 -1.68 11.03 -9.77
N THR A 40 -2.75 10.24 -9.64
CA THR A 40 -2.69 8.78 -9.84
C THR A 40 -2.28 8.43 -11.27
N VAL A 41 -2.86 9.12 -12.27
CA VAL A 41 -2.54 8.91 -13.68
C VAL A 41 -1.11 9.36 -13.99
N GLN A 42 -0.71 10.54 -13.49
CA GLN A 42 0.64 11.08 -13.72
C GLN A 42 1.72 10.18 -13.11
N ASN A 43 1.52 9.73 -11.88
CA ASN A 43 2.50 8.92 -11.15
C ASN A 43 2.40 7.42 -11.43
N ARG A 44 1.37 6.99 -12.17
CA ARG A 44 1.02 5.57 -12.40
C ARG A 44 0.95 4.75 -11.11
N SER A 45 0.59 5.40 -10.01
CA SER A 45 0.62 4.83 -8.66
C SER A 45 -0.35 5.58 -7.77
N VAL A 46 -0.88 4.88 -6.76
CA VAL A 46 -1.70 5.48 -5.71
C VAL A 46 -0.83 5.67 -4.48
N ASN A 47 -0.59 6.92 -4.10
CA ASN A 47 0.18 7.25 -2.89
C ASN A 47 -0.74 7.21 -1.67
N ILE A 48 -0.73 6.09 -0.95
CA ILE A 48 -1.40 5.95 0.34
C ILE A 48 -0.33 5.84 1.41
N SER A 49 -0.18 6.89 2.21
CA SER A 49 0.56 6.78 3.46
C SER A 49 -0.37 6.20 4.50
N LEU A 50 -0.38 4.87 4.61
CA LEU A 50 -0.95 4.25 5.79
C LEU A 50 -0.11 4.67 6.99
N PRO A 51 -0.72 5.03 8.14
CA PRO A 51 0.05 5.17 9.37
C PRO A 51 0.87 3.89 9.51
N GLN A 52 2.17 4.02 9.78
CA GLN A 52 2.98 2.85 10.09
C GLN A 52 2.33 2.22 11.33
N GLU A 53 1.47 1.22 11.13
CA GLU A 53 1.37 0.18 12.13
C GLU A 53 2.81 -0.22 12.42
N LYS A 54 3.14 -0.37 13.70
CA LYS A 54 4.48 -0.78 14.15
C LYS A 54 4.71 -2.24 13.74
N THR A 55 4.61 -2.57 12.46
CA THR A 55 5.10 -3.79 11.82
C THR A 55 6.59 -3.67 11.50
N LYS A 56 7.29 -2.70 12.10
CA LYS A 56 8.73 -2.81 12.26
C LYS A 56 8.98 -3.86 13.35
N MET A 57 9.02 -5.12 12.94
CA MET A 57 9.78 -6.12 13.67
C MET A 57 11.15 -5.49 13.92
N SER A 58 11.57 -5.41 15.19
CA SER A 58 12.89 -4.87 15.49
C SER A 58 13.94 -5.74 14.79
N GLU A 59 15.04 -5.13 14.39
CA GLU A 59 16.16 -5.86 13.78
C GLU A 59 16.59 -7.05 14.65
N GLN A 60 16.52 -6.88 15.98
CA GLN A 60 16.76 -7.93 16.95
C GLN A 60 15.72 -9.07 16.89
N ALA A 61 14.42 -8.76 16.80
CA ALA A 61 13.38 -9.77 16.63
C ALA A 61 13.45 -10.47 15.26
N PHE A 62 13.93 -9.78 14.22
CA PHE A 62 14.22 -10.38 12.93
C PHE A 62 15.34 -11.41 13.05
N TYR A 63 16.47 -11.06 13.69
CA TYR A 63 17.58 -11.98 13.86
C TYR A 63 17.23 -13.15 14.78
N GLU A 64 16.42 -12.95 15.82
CA GLU A 64 15.89 -14.03 16.66
C GLU A 64 15.05 -15.02 15.85
N MET A 65 14.10 -14.52 15.05
CA MET A 65 13.28 -15.36 14.17
C MET A 65 14.13 -16.16 13.16
N ILE A 66 15.17 -15.54 12.59
CA ILE A 66 16.10 -16.22 11.69
C ILE A 66 16.89 -17.29 12.43
N ASN A 67 17.42 -16.99 13.62
CA ASN A 67 18.18 -17.94 14.42
C ASN A 67 17.34 -19.15 14.85
N ASP A 68 16.10 -18.93 15.28
CA ASP A 68 15.15 -19.99 15.63
C ASP A 68 14.81 -20.86 14.41
N SER A 69 14.64 -20.23 13.24
CA SER A 69 14.41 -20.92 11.98
C SER A 69 15.62 -21.79 11.58
N LEU A 70 16.84 -21.27 11.70
CA LEU A 70 18.08 -21.99 11.43
C LEU A 70 18.27 -23.17 12.42
N ALA A 71 17.97 -22.96 13.70
CA ALA A 71 18.02 -24.01 14.72
C ALA A 71 17.00 -25.14 14.47
N SER A 72 15.87 -24.83 13.85
CA SER A 72 14.85 -25.82 13.44
C SER A 72 15.23 -26.67 12.22
N GLY A 73 16.43 -26.44 11.63
CA GLY A 73 16.97 -27.22 10.53
C GLY A 73 16.71 -26.64 9.13
N LEU A 74 16.16 -25.43 9.03
CA LEU A 74 16.10 -24.70 7.76
C LEU A 74 17.52 -24.28 7.38
N LYS A 75 18.04 -24.81 6.27
CA LYS A 75 19.32 -24.38 5.71
C LYS A 75 19.09 -23.13 4.86
N PRO A 76 19.82 -22.03 5.10
CA PRO A 76 19.72 -20.84 4.27
C PRO A 76 20.22 -21.20 2.87
N MET A 77 19.38 -20.98 1.88
CA MET A 77 19.69 -21.23 0.48
C MET A 77 20.40 -20.00 -0.11
N SER A 78 21.53 -20.23 -0.75
CA SER A 78 22.26 -19.20 -1.50
C SER A 78 21.45 -18.74 -2.72
N ILE A 79 21.77 -17.54 -3.21
CA ILE A 79 21.13 -16.97 -4.42
C ILE A 79 21.41 -17.86 -5.64
N GLU A 80 22.57 -18.51 -5.65
CA GLU A 80 23.04 -19.44 -6.68
C GLU A 80 22.20 -20.72 -6.69
N GLU A 81 21.89 -21.28 -5.52
CA GLU A 81 21.01 -22.45 -5.37
C GLU A 81 19.57 -22.15 -5.76
N LEU A 82 19.05 -20.96 -5.41
CA LEU A 82 17.72 -20.51 -5.84
C LEU A 82 17.62 -20.38 -7.37
N LYS A 83 18.66 -19.86 -8.02
CA LYS A 83 18.72 -19.73 -9.48
C LYS A 83 18.85 -21.09 -10.17
N ALA A 84 19.51 -22.06 -9.55
CA ALA A 84 19.64 -23.41 -10.08
C ALA A 84 18.30 -24.16 -10.04
N LEU A 85 17.48 -23.98 -9.00
CA LEU A 85 16.14 -24.55 -8.90
C LEU A 85 15.17 -24.00 -9.96
N HIS A 86 15.26 -22.71 -10.30
CA HIS A 86 14.42 -22.10 -11.34
C HIS A 86 14.91 -22.35 -12.78
N LYS A 87 16.10 -22.93 -12.98
CA LYS A 87 16.64 -23.33 -14.28
C LYS A 87 16.58 -24.85 -14.52
N GLY A 88 15.91 -25.57 -13.63
CA GLY A 88 15.70 -27.02 -13.69
C GLY A 88 14.35 -27.44 -14.29
N GLU A 89 13.84 -26.70 -15.28
CA GLU A 89 12.86 -27.17 -16.27
C GLU A 89 13.42 -26.97 -17.68
#